data_AF-A0A1E7HXV1-F1
#
_entry.id   AF-A0A1E7HXV1-F1
#
_cell.length_a   1.000
_cell.length_b   1.000
_cell.length_c   1.000
_cell.angle_alpha   90.00
_cell.angle_beta   90.00
_cell.angle_gamma   90.00
#
_symmetry.space_group_name_H-M   'P 1'
#
loop_
_entity.id
_entity.type
_entity.pdbx_description
1 polymer ?
#
loop_
_entity_poly.entity_id
_entity_poly.type
_entity_poly.pdbx_seq_one_letter_code
_entity_poly.pdbx_strand_id
1 'polypeptide(L)'
;MRSLILLILLIFTGCTSYVNPSLDPSIDQGNQYTKDRDYCTKRSSKNTDSAPKNELRFLKTYEQQQKEYAAENRAFESCMSSKGWIKK
;
A
#
# COMPACT_ATOMS: atom_id res chain seq x y z
N MET A 1 -32.49 -4.00 8.07
CA MET A 1 -31.52 -4.75 8.91
C MET A 1 -30.29 -5.25 8.14
N ARG A 2 -30.43 -5.73 6.89
CA ARG A 2 -29.30 -6.21 6.07
C ARG A 2 -28.22 -5.14 5.77
N SER A 3 -28.63 -3.88 5.59
CA SER A 3 -27.71 -2.77 5.28
C SER A 3 -26.81 -2.33 6.44
N LEU A 4 -27.22 -2.59 7.68
CA LEU A 4 -26.46 -2.22 8.89
C LEU A 4 -25.24 -3.13 9.07
N ILE A 5 -25.33 -4.40 8.66
CA ILE A 5 -24.25 -5.39 8.75
C ILE A 5 -23.12 -5.06 7.75
N LEU A 6 -23.47 -4.58 6.55
CA LEU A 6 -22.50 -4.14 5.54
C LEU A 6 -21.70 -2.91 6.01
N LEU A 7 -22.33 -1.99 6.72
CA LEU A 7 -21.67 -0.80 7.27
C LEU A 7 -20.62 -1.18 8.32
N ILE A 8 -20.94 -2.16 9.18
CA ILE A 8 -20.02 -2.63 10.24
C ILE A 8 -18.80 -3.35 9.63
N LEU A 9 -18.99 -4.16 8.59
CA LEU A 9 -17.89 -4.84 7.90
C LEU A 9 -16.90 -3.88 7.23
N LEU A 10 -17.36 -2.71 6.77
CA LEU A 10 -16.49 -1.68 6.20
C LEU A 10 -15.58 -1.02 7.24
N ILE A 11 -16.04 -0.88 8.50
CA ILE A 11 -15.25 -0.27 9.58
C ILE A 11 -14.12 -1.21 10.05
N PHE A 12 -14.30 -2.53 9.89
CA PHE A 12 -13.30 -3.54 10.25
C PHE A 12 -12.35 -3.94 9.10
N THR A 13 -12.48 -3.33 7.91
CA THR A 13 -11.39 -3.39 6.92
C THR A 13 -10.24 -2.55 7.45
N GLY A 14 -9.38 -3.20 8.23
CA GLY A 14 -8.37 -2.56 9.06
C GLY A 14 -7.61 -1.50 8.28
N CYS A 15 -7.74 -0.25 8.74
CA CYS A 15 -6.80 0.80 8.40
C CYS A 15 -5.43 0.31 8.87
N THR A 16 -4.65 -0.26 7.95
CA THR A 16 -3.26 -0.62 8.21
C THR A 16 -2.58 0.64 8.74
N SER A 17 -2.12 0.58 9.98
CA SER A 17 -1.51 1.75 10.62
C SER A 17 0.00 1.66 10.48
N TYR A 18 0.66 2.79 10.28
CA TYR A 18 2.12 2.86 10.20
C TYR A 18 2.64 3.78 11.29
N VAL A 19 3.78 3.45 11.87
CA VAL A 19 4.52 4.28 12.82
C VAL A 19 5.95 4.48 12.32
N ASN A 20 6.55 5.65 12.58
CA ASN A 20 7.96 5.90 12.30
C ASN A 20 8.64 6.44 13.56
N PRO A 21 9.21 5.56 14.41
CA PRO A 21 9.87 5.98 15.65
C PRO A 21 11.15 6.80 15.42
N SER A 22 11.75 6.68 14.24
CA SER A 22 12.96 7.41 13.86
C SER A 22 12.68 8.79 13.25
N LEU A 23 11.42 9.18 13.09
CA LEU A 23 11.07 10.47 12.53
C LEU A 23 11.36 11.59 13.55
N ASP A 24 11.97 12.68 13.08
CA ASP A 24 12.22 13.85 13.90
C ASP A 24 10.89 14.38 14.52
N PRO A 25 10.82 14.61 15.83
CA PRO A 25 9.61 15.09 16.50
C PRO A 25 9.06 16.42 15.98
N SER A 26 9.89 17.23 15.32
CA SER A 26 9.48 18.49 14.68
C SER A 26 8.73 18.31 13.35
N ILE A 27 8.75 17.10 12.78
CA ILE A 27 8.10 16.80 11.51
C ILE A 27 6.68 16.29 11.77
N ASP A 28 5.72 16.83 11.02
CA ASP A 28 4.35 16.30 10.99
C ASP A 28 4.37 14.87 10.40
N GLN A 29 4.11 13.90 11.26
CA GLN A 29 4.13 12.49 10.92
C GLN A 29 3.10 12.12 9.84
N GLY A 30 1.92 12.73 9.85
CA GLY A 30 0.86 12.44 8.87
C GLY A 30 1.21 12.94 7.46
N ASN A 31 1.75 14.14 7.38
CA ASN A 31 2.24 14.73 6.13
C ASN A 31 3.44 13.95 5.59
N GLN A 32 4.39 13.56 6.46
CA GLN A 32 5.53 12.77 6.04
C GLN A 32 5.10 11.37 5.59
N TYR A 33 4.19 10.72 6.30
CA TYR A 33 3.61 9.44 5.90
C TYR A 33 3.00 9.51 4.51
N THR A 34 2.18 10.54 4.25
CA THR A 34 1.50 10.71 2.95
C THR A 34 2.52 10.86 1.82
N LYS A 35 3.54 11.71 2.01
CA LYS A 35 4.63 11.91 1.04
C LYS A 35 5.39 10.61 0.75
N ASP A 36 5.78 9.91 1.80
CA ASP A 36 6.55 8.66 1.68
C ASP A 36 5.73 7.53 1.07
N ARG A 37 4.47 7.40 1.46
CA ARG A 37 3.52 6.45 0.89
C ARG A 37 3.34 6.67 -0.60
N ASP A 38 3.12 7.92 -1.02
CA ASP A 38 2.94 8.25 -2.44
C ASP A 38 4.21 7.99 -3.25
N TYR A 39 5.37 8.34 -2.69
CA TYR A 39 6.67 8.02 -3.29
C TYR A 39 6.85 6.51 -3.45
N CYS A 40 6.64 5.74 -2.38
CA CYS A 40 6.83 4.30 -2.38
C CYS A 40 5.84 3.58 -3.28
N THR A 41 4.60 4.06 -3.39
CA THR A 41 3.59 3.53 -4.32
C THR A 41 4.01 3.74 -5.78
N LYS A 42 4.48 4.94 -6.12
CA LYS A 42 5.00 5.22 -7.48
C LYS A 42 6.24 4.38 -7.80
N ARG A 43 7.13 4.20 -6.81
CA ARG A 43 8.33 3.38 -6.94
C ARG A 43 8.01 1.90 -7.11
N SER A 44 7.12 1.34 -6.29
CA SER A 44 6.73 -0.07 -6.37
C SER A 44 6.11 -0.38 -7.73
N SER A 45 5.14 0.44 -8.16
CA SER A 45 4.46 0.26 -9.46
C SER A 45 5.42 0.34 -10.65
N LYS A 46 6.43 1.23 -10.60
CA LYS A 46 7.47 1.30 -11.63
C LYS A 46 8.42 0.10 -11.59
N ASN A 47 8.77 -0.41 -10.41
CA ASN A 47 9.71 -1.52 -10.26
C ASN A 47 9.12 -2.88 -10.65
N THR A 48 7.80 -3.05 -10.51
CA THR A 48 7.13 -4.31 -10.81
C THR A 48 6.43 -4.32 -12.17
N ASP A 49 6.58 -3.26 -12.97
CA ASP A 49 5.87 -3.07 -14.24
C ASP A 49 4.34 -3.31 -14.14
N SER A 50 3.79 -3.13 -12.94
CA SER A 50 2.36 -3.31 -12.64
C SER A 50 1.54 -2.07 -13.00
N ALA A 51 2.23 -0.99 -13.40
CA ALA A 51 1.61 0.22 -13.89
C ALA A 51 0.56 -0.08 -14.99
N PRO A 52 -0.55 0.67 -15.03
CA PRO A 52 -1.70 0.40 -15.90
C PRO A 52 -1.44 0.50 -17.41
N LYS A 53 -0.18 0.68 -17.84
CA LYS A 53 0.24 0.67 -19.24
C LYS A 53 0.38 -0.75 -19.83
N ASN A 54 0.18 -1.80 -19.03
CA ASN A 54 0.20 -3.17 -19.53
C ASN A 54 -1.17 -3.50 -20.14
N GLU A 55 -1.33 -3.22 -21.43
CA GLU A 55 -2.58 -3.40 -22.20
C GLU A 55 -3.08 -4.86 -22.18
N LEU A 56 -2.25 -5.83 -21.79
CA LEU A 56 -2.59 -7.26 -21.75
C LEU A 56 -3.04 -7.75 -20.37
N ARG A 57 -3.27 -6.85 -19.40
CA ARG A 57 -3.66 -7.24 -18.02
C ARG A 57 -4.95 -8.05 -17.97
N PHE A 58 -5.86 -7.87 -18.93
CA PHE A 58 -7.09 -8.65 -19.06
C PHE A 58 -6.87 -10.11 -19.48
N LEU A 59 -5.71 -10.43 -20.07
CA LEU A 59 -5.33 -11.81 -20.43
C LEU A 59 -4.75 -12.58 -19.24
N LYS A 60 -4.42 -11.89 -18.14
CA LYS A 60 -3.81 -12.51 -16.97
C LYS A 60 -4.84 -13.25 -16.15
N THR A 61 -4.52 -14.48 -15.76
CA THR A 61 -5.34 -15.25 -14.82
C THR A 61 -5.36 -14.57 -13.45
N TYR A 62 -6.36 -14.90 -12.63
CA TYR A 62 -6.45 -14.39 -11.26
C TYR A 62 -5.17 -14.64 -10.47
N GLU A 63 -4.56 -15.82 -10.58
CA GLU A 63 -3.32 -16.17 -9.87
C GLU A 63 -2.14 -15.28 -10.30
N GLN A 64 -2.03 -14.98 -11.60
CA GLN A 64 -0.99 -14.07 -12.10
C GLN A 64 -1.18 -12.65 -11.56
N GLN A 65 -2.43 -12.17 -11.50
CA GLN A 65 -2.74 -10.85 -10.92
C GLN A 65 -2.41 -10.81 -9.41
N GLN A 66 -2.70 -11.89 -8.68
CA GLN A 66 -2.34 -11.99 -7.26
C GLN A 66 -0.82 -12.00 -7.03
N LYS A 67 -0.06 -12.70 -7.88
CA LYS A 67 1.42 -12.71 -7.81
C LYS A 67 2.00 -11.33 -8.06
N GLU A 68 1.50 -10.61 -9.05
CA GLU A 68 1.93 -9.23 -9.35
C GLU A 68 1.60 -8.28 -8.22
N TYR A 69 0.37 -8.35 -7.70
CA TYR A 69 -0.04 -7.55 -6.54
C TYR A 69 0.83 -7.85 -5.31
N ALA A 70 1.12 -9.13 -5.05
CA ALA A 70 1.99 -9.52 -3.95
C ALA A 70 3.43 -9.01 -4.14
N ALA A 71 3.95 -9.03 -5.38
CA ALA A 71 5.27 -8.48 -5.68
C ALA A 71 5.32 -6.96 -5.49
N GLU A 72 4.30 -6.23 -5.98
CA GLU A 72 4.18 -4.79 -5.80
C GLU A 72 4.07 -4.43 -4.31
N ASN A 73 3.23 -5.15 -3.58
CA ASN A 73 3.07 -4.92 -2.14
C ASN A 73 4.38 -5.18 -1.37
N ARG A 74 5.15 -6.22 -1.72
CA ARG A 74 6.48 -6.45 -1.12
C ARG A 74 7.45 -5.30 -1.43
N ALA A 75 7.46 -4.80 -2.67
CA ALA A 75 8.31 -3.67 -3.05
C ALA A 75 7.90 -2.37 -2.32
N PHE A 76 6.60 -2.16 -2.13
CA PHE A 76 6.05 -1.05 -1.35
C PHE A 76 6.49 -1.13 0.12
N GLU A 77 6.25 -2.27 0.77
CA GLU A 77 6.59 -2.50 2.19
C GLU A 77 8.10 -2.36 2.42
N SER A 78 8.94 -2.86 1.51
CA SER A 78 10.39 -2.68 1.56
C SER A 78 10.80 -1.20 1.48
N CYS A 79 10.16 -0.41 0.60
CA CYS A 79 10.40 1.01 0.50
C CYS A 79 9.99 1.76 1.79
N MET A 80 8.80 1.47 2.33
CA MET A 80 8.31 2.07 3.57
C MET A 80 9.23 1.74 4.75
N SER A 81 9.62 0.48 4.88
CA SER A 81 10.56 0.02 5.91
C SER A 81 11.92 0.72 5.81
N SER A 82 12.47 0.91 4.60
CA SER A 82 13.73 1.64 4.40
C SER A 82 13.68 3.10 4.85
N LYS A 83 12.48 3.67 4.93
CA LYS A 83 12.21 5.04 5.40
C LYS A 83 11.88 5.10 6.91
N GLY A 84 11.94 3.96 7.60
CA GLY A 84 11.67 3.86 9.03
C GLY A 84 10.21 3.63 9.40
N TRP A 85 9.32 3.43 8.41
CA TRP A 85 7.91 3.12 8.67
C TRP A 85 7.72 1.65 9.01
N ILE A 86 7.04 1.39 10.12
CA ILE A 86 6.73 0.06 10.63
C ILE A 86 5.22 -0.12 10.62
N LYS A 87 4.76 -1.19 9.98
CA LYS A 87 3.36 -1.58 9.94
C LYS A 87 2.91 -2.09 11.31
N LYS A 88 1.77 -1.59 11.79
CA LYS A 88 1.10 -1.95 13.04
C LYS A 88 -0.22 -2.66 12.75
#